data_AF-A0A7U9SLU9-F1
#
_entry.id   AF-A0A7U9SLU9-F1
#
_cell.length_a   1.000
_cell.length_b   1.000
_cell.length_c   1.000
_cell.angle_alpha   90.00
_cell.angle_beta   90.00
_cell.angle_gamma   90.00
#
_symmetry.space_group_name_H-M   'P 1'
#
loop_
_entity.id
_entity.type
_entity.pdbx_description
1 polymer ?
#
loop_
_entity_poly.entity_id
_entity_poly.type
_entity_poly.pdbx_seq_one_letter_code
_entity_poly.pdbx_strand_id
1 'polypeptide(L)'
;MTGITRVSKESIFSDLNNLEVVVTTSGKYGECFGFTEAEVCGALGEYGLLGRRQEVKQWYDGFIFGSARDIYNPWSILNYLNKKEAGTYWANTSSNALAGKLIRQGSQDVKMAMERLLQGEIFYTILDEQVVYAQLGQDEAALWSLLLASGYLKVVEYKFNTVRRKAEYSLKLTNMEVQVMFEQMVEGWFGKCRGVNSAFLKAMLADDIKAMNSYMNRVALETFSYFDTGRNPSGEGPERFYHGFVLWMMVELADRYVLASNRESGFGRYDVMLEPRNGEDPAVIMEFKVQDTEEKDLADTVKEALRQIEEKKYEAALVAKGIPKERIRRYGFAFCGKTVLIGK
;
A
#
# COMPACT_ATOMS: atom_id res chain seq x y z
N MET A 1 12.27 3.58 -28.62
CA MET A 1 12.61 2.55 -27.59
C MET A 1 11.79 2.89 -26.36
N THR A 2 11.08 1.92 -25.78
CA THR A 2 10.28 2.10 -24.56
C THR A 2 10.89 1.27 -23.44
N GLY A 3 10.89 1.78 -22.22
CA GLY A 3 11.42 1.08 -21.05
C GLY A 3 11.01 1.78 -19.76
N ILE A 4 10.96 1.03 -18.66
CA ILE A 4 10.50 1.52 -17.34
C ILE A 4 11.63 2.28 -16.62
N THR A 5 12.87 1.80 -16.74
CA THR A 5 14.05 2.48 -16.21
C THR A 5 14.87 3.08 -17.33
N ARG A 6 15.51 4.22 -17.06
CA ARG A 6 16.45 4.80 -18.00
C ARG A 6 17.66 3.87 -18.16
N VAL A 7 18.16 3.73 -19.39
CA VAL A 7 19.50 3.18 -19.63
C VAL A 7 20.51 4.12 -18.96
N SER A 8 21.34 3.58 -18.06
CA SER A 8 22.41 4.32 -17.40
C SER A 8 23.32 4.96 -18.44
N LYS A 9 23.56 6.26 -18.34
CA LYS A 9 24.56 6.96 -19.15
C LYS A 9 25.93 6.58 -18.60
N GLU A 10 26.64 5.69 -19.26
CA GLU A 10 27.89 5.13 -18.73
C GLU A 10 29.11 6.05 -18.88
N SER A 11 28.97 7.25 -19.49
CA SER A 11 30.12 8.11 -19.77
C SER A 11 29.76 9.61 -19.82
N ILE A 12 30.76 10.46 -19.53
CA ILE A 12 30.71 11.92 -19.67
C ILE A 12 31.02 12.34 -21.14
N PHE A 13 31.51 11.42 -21.97
CA PHE A 13 31.90 11.63 -23.38
C PHE A 13 31.12 10.72 -24.35
N SER A 14 31.40 10.85 -25.66
CA SER A 14 30.73 10.42 -26.92
C SER A 14 29.96 9.08 -27.06
N ASP A 15 29.61 8.39 -25.98
CA ASP A 15 28.66 7.28 -26.00
C ASP A 15 27.21 7.80 -26.15
N LEU A 16 26.22 6.89 -26.18
CA LEU A 16 24.79 7.18 -26.38
C LEU A 16 24.18 8.01 -25.23
N ASN A 17 24.55 9.28 -25.13
CA ASN A 17 24.31 10.12 -23.95
C ASN A 17 23.25 11.21 -24.16
N ASN A 18 22.77 11.41 -25.39
CA ASN A 18 21.86 12.50 -25.77
C ASN A 18 20.47 12.01 -26.17
N LEU A 19 20.00 10.88 -25.63
CA LEU A 19 18.64 10.42 -25.87
C LEU A 19 17.64 11.34 -25.16
N GLU A 20 16.69 11.88 -25.92
CA GLU A 20 15.50 12.51 -25.38
C GLU A 20 14.68 11.46 -24.61
N VAL A 21 14.39 11.74 -23.35
CA VAL A 21 13.54 10.89 -22.51
C VAL A 21 12.16 11.52 -22.46
N VAL A 22 11.18 10.82 -23.02
CA VAL A 22 9.76 11.21 -22.93
C VAL A 22 9.19 10.57 -21.67
N VAL A 23 8.74 11.40 -20.73
CA VAL A 23 8.16 10.99 -19.45
C VAL A 23 6.64 11.12 -19.47
N THR A 24 5.95 10.61 -18.45
CA THR A 24 4.49 10.53 -18.38
C THR A 24 3.83 11.91 -18.42
N THR A 25 4.45 12.94 -17.83
CA THR A 25 3.92 14.32 -17.90
C THR A 25 4.19 15.04 -19.21
N SER A 26 4.95 14.44 -20.14
CA SER A 26 5.20 15.03 -21.45
C SER A 26 3.95 15.02 -22.33
N GLY A 27 3.69 16.12 -23.04
CA GLY A 27 2.64 16.17 -24.07
C GLY A 27 2.98 15.39 -25.35
N LYS A 28 4.21 14.87 -25.48
CA LYS A 28 4.62 14.11 -26.67
C LYS A 28 4.03 12.70 -26.63
N TYR A 29 3.43 12.27 -27.74
CA TYR A 29 2.95 10.89 -27.96
C TYR A 29 1.87 10.42 -26.97
N GLY A 30 1.12 11.33 -26.33
CA GLY A 30 0.19 10.98 -25.25
C GLY A 30 -0.86 9.92 -25.62
N GLU A 31 -1.31 9.90 -26.87
CA GLU A 31 -2.28 8.93 -27.39
C GLU A 31 -1.62 7.65 -27.97
N CYS A 32 -0.29 7.57 -28.02
CA CYS A 32 0.43 6.45 -28.63
C CYS A 32 0.83 5.35 -27.63
N PHE A 33 0.62 5.56 -26.33
CA PHE A 33 1.04 4.63 -25.26
C PHE A 33 -0.05 3.62 -24.87
N GLY A 34 -1.25 3.72 -25.45
CA GLY A 34 -2.36 2.82 -25.17
C GLY A 34 -3.50 3.01 -26.15
N PHE A 35 -4.68 2.45 -25.84
CA PHE A 35 -5.89 2.72 -26.60
C PHE A 35 -6.64 3.91 -26.01
N THR A 36 -7.19 4.76 -26.87
CA THR A 36 -8.11 5.83 -26.49
C THR A 36 -9.49 5.28 -26.16
N GLU A 37 -10.28 6.03 -25.38
CA GLU A 37 -11.70 5.72 -25.14
C GLU A 37 -12.48 5.44 -26.45
N ALA A 38 -12.18 6.19 -27.51
CA ALA A 38 -12.85 6.03 -28.81
C ALA A 38 -12.52 4.68 -29.45
N GLU A 39 -11.24 4.26 -29.44
CA GLU A 39 -10.80 2.96 -29.95
C GLU A 39 -11.37 1.81 -29.13
N VAL A 40 -11.39 1.93 -27.81
CA VAL A 40 -12.00 0.92 -26.92
C VAL A 40 -13.50 0.81 -27.18
N CYS A 41 -14.22 1.91 -27.32
CA CYS A 41 -15.65 1.90 -27.66
C CYS A 41 -15.91 1.26 -29.03
N GLY A 42 -15.08 1.57 -30.03
CA GLY A 42 -15.16 0.95 -31.35
C GLY A 42 -14.99 -0.56 -31.28
N ALA A 43 -13.93 -1.03 -30.61
CA ALA A 43 -13.67 -2.45 -30.43
C ALA A 43 -14.79 -3.17 -29.65
N LEU A 44 -15.34 -2.56 -28.60
CA LEU A 44 -16.50 -3.11 -27.90
C LEU A 44 -17.73 -3.22 -28.80
N GLY A 45 -17.92 -2.27 -29.73
CA GLY A 45 -18.94 -2.32 -30.78
C GLY A 45 -18.81 -3.54 -31.67
N GLU A 46 -17.62 -3.74 -32.23
CA GLU A 46 -17.33 -4.86 -33.13
C GLU A 46 -17.54 -6.23 -32.46
N TYR A 47 -17.28 -6.32 -31.16
CA TYR A 47 -17.45 -7.56 -30.39
C TYR A 47 -18.85 -7.73 -29.77
N GLY A 48 -19.78 -6.78 -30.00
CA GLY A 48 -21.15 -6.82 -29.45
C GLY A 48 -21.22 -6.61 -27.94
N LEU A 49 -20.24 -5.92 -27.35
CA LEU A 49 -20.05 -5.72 -25.91
C LEU A 49 -20.30 -4.27 -25.45
N LEU A 50 -20.89 -3.40 -26.28
CA LEU A 50 -21.14 -2.00 -25.94
C LEU A 50 -21.89 -1.80 -24.61
N GLY A 51 -22.81 -2.71 -24.27
CA GLY A 51 -23.54 -2.69 -23.00
C GLY A 51 -22.66 -2.83 -21.75
N ARG A 52 -21.40 -3.28 -21.91
CA ARG A 52 -20.41 -3.44 -20.83
C ARG A 52 -19.34 -2.36 -20.81
N ARG A 53 -19.50 -1.29 -21.58
CA ARG A 53 -18.54 -0.17 -21.62
C ARG A 53 -18.25 0.39 -20.23
N GLN A 54 -19.26 0.52 -19.37
CA GLN A 54 -19.07 1.07 -18.02
C GLN A 54 -18.21 0.16 -17.13
N GLU A 55 -18.35 -1.16 -17.26
CA GLU A 55 -17.49 -2.14 -16.58
C GLU A 55 -16.04 -2.01 -17.05
N VAL A 56 -15.82 -1.95 -18.37
CA VAL A 56 -14.48 -1.75 -18.96
C VAL A 56 -13.86 -0.44 -18.48
N LYS A 57 -14.63 0.65 -18.46
CA LYS A 57 -14.17 1.94 -17.97
C LYS A 57 -13.79 1.84 -16.49
N GLN A 58 -14.63 1.25 -15.65
CA GLN A 58 -14.33 1.09 -14.22
C GLN A 58 -13.06 0.25 -13.97
N TRP A 59 -12.83 -0.80 -14.76
CA TRP A 59 -11.71 -1.72 -14.57
C TRP A 59 -10.38 -1.20 -15.14
N TYR A 60 -10.41 -0.63 -16.34
CA TYR A 60 -9.22 -0.44 -17.16
C TYR A 60 -8.89 1.01 -17.50
N ASP A 61 -9.83 1.93 -17.30
CA ASP A 61 -9.60 3.37 -17.53
C ASP A 61 -8.69 3.96 -16.46
N GLY A 62 -7.70 4.73 -16.88
CA GLY A 62 -7.10 5.68 -15.98
C GLY A 62 -5.71 6.17 -16.33
N PHE A 63 -5.10 5.76 -17.43
CA PHE A 63 -3.79 6.30 -17.76
C PHE A 63 -3.91 7.74 -18.24
N ILE A 64 -2.98 8.58 -17.79
CA ILE A 64 -2.88 9.99 -18.17
C ILE A 64 -1.46 10.22 -18.67
N PHE A 65 -1.32 10.62 -19.93
CA PHE A 65 -0.03 10.94 -20.56
C PHE A 65 -0.08 12.38 -21.09
N GLY A 66 0.66 13.28 -20.44
CA GLY A 66 0.56 14.71 -20.68
C GLY A 66 -0.87 15.22 -20.48
N SER A 67 -1.51 15.68 -21.55
CA SER A 67 -2.92 16.10 -21.54
C SER A 67 -3.89 15.01 -21.99
N ALA A 68 -3.41 13.89 -22.55
CA ALA A 68 -4.24 12.79 -22.99
C ALA A 68 -4.76 12.03 -21.77
N ARG A 69 -6.09 11.95 -21.67
CA ARG A 69 -6.81 11.23 -20.63
C ARG A 69 -7.50 10.03 -21.24
N ASP A 70 -8.02 9.18 -20.36
CA ASP A 70 -8.81 8.00 -20.73
C ASP A 70 -8.05 7.08 -21.69
N ILE A 71 -6.75 6.90 -21.41
CA ILE A 71 -5.89 5.94 -22.09
C ILE A 71 -5.98 4.60 -21.37
N TYR A 72 -6.12 3.53 -22.15
CA TYR A 72 -6.34 2.17 -21.69
C TYR A 72 -5.14 1.29 -22.00
N ASN A 73 -4.84 0.37 -21.09
CA ASN A 73 -3.80 -0.62 -21.30
C ASN A 73 -4.17 -1.59 -22.44
N PRO A 74 -3.38 -1.69 -23.52
CA PRO A 74 -3.73 -2.54 -24.66
C PRO A 74 -3.88 -4.02 -24.29
N TRP A 75 -3.00 -4.53 -23.42
CA TRP A 75 -3.02 -5.92 -23.02
C TRP A 75 -4.29 -6.28 -22.24
N SER A 76 -4.71 -5.40 -21.32
CA SER A 76 -5.93 -5.58 -20.53
C SER A 76 -7.18 -5.56 -21.42
N ILE A 77 -7.27 -4.61 -22.35
CA ILE A 77 -8.40 -4.52 -23.30
C ILE A 77 -8.47 -5.74 -24.22
N LEU A 78 -7.33 -6.17 -24.80
CA LEU A 78 -7.31 -7.36 -25.67
C LEU A 78 -7.75 -8.62 -24.93
N ASN A 79 -7.30 -8.81 -23.68
CA ASN A 79 -7.72 -9.94 -22.86
C ASN A 79 -9.21 -9.87 -22.51
N TYR A 80 -9.71 -8.69 -22.17
CA TYR A 80 -11.13 -8.48 -21.89
C TYR A 80 -11.99 -8.81 -23.12
N LEU A 81 -11.64 -8.33 -24.31
CA LEU A 81 -12.37 -8.62 -25.55
C LEU A 81 -12.38 -10.12 -25.88
N ASN A 82 -11.26 -10.80 -25.66
CA ASN A 82 -11.12 -12.24 -25.90
C ASN A 82 -11.93 -13.09 -24.90
N LYS A 83 -11.80 -12.79 -23.60
CA LYS A 83 -12.41 -13.59 -22.52
C LYS A 83 -13.84 -13.18 -22.18
N LYS A 84 -14.23 -11.95 -22.52
CA LYS A 84 -15.52 -11.33 -22.21
C LYS A 84 -15.81 -11.27 -20.70
N GLU A 85 -14.77 -11.07 -19.92
CA GLU A 85 -14.82 -11.01 -18.46
C GLU A 85 -13.83 -9.97 -17.94
N ALA A 86 -14.20 -9.24 -16.90
CA ALA A 86 -13.31 -8.32 -16.20
C ALA A 86 -12.37 -9.11 -15.28
N GLY A 87 -11.13 -8.65 -15.17
CA GLY A 87 -10.11 -9.34 -14.38
C GLY A 87 -8.74 -8.68 -14.47
N THR A 88 -7.81 -9.23 -13.69
CA THR A 88 -6.43 -8.74 -13.57
C THR A 88 -5.52 -9.36 -14.64
N TYR A 89 -5.44 -8.72 -15.80
CA TYR A 89 -4.66 -9.17 -16.96
C TYR A 89 -3.24 -8.62 -16.98
N TRP A 90 -3.01 -7.45 -16.37
CA TRP A 90 -1.69 -6.81 -16.19
C TRP A 90 -0.90 -7.37 -15.00
N ALA A 91 -1.53 -8.22 -14.17
CA ALA A 91 -0.98 -8.72 -12.90
C ALA A 91 0.20 -9.72 -13.00
N ASN A 92 0.63 -10.14 -14.20
CA ASN A 92 1.66 -11.17 -14.38
C ASN A 92 2.95 -10.68 -15.08
N THR A 93 3.42 -9.46 -14.78
CA THR A 93 4.69 -8.93 -15.35
C THR A 93 5.86 -9.02 -14.35
N SER A 94 7.09 -9.05 -14.85
CA SER A 94 8.32 -9.07 -14.03
C SER A 94 8.44 -7.85 -13.09
N SER A 95 7.86 -6.72 -13.50
CA SER A 95 7.77 -5.49 -12.70
C SER A 95 6.93 -5.65 -11.43
N ASN A 96 5.96 -6.58 -11.39
CA ASN A 96 5.13 -6.82 -10.20
C ASN A 96 5.95 -7.44 -9.06
N ALA A 97 6.88 -8.35 -9.38
CA ALA A 97 7.74 -8.97 -8.38
C ALA A 97 8.69 -7.93 -7.74
N LEU A 98 9.22 -7.00 -8.54
CA LEU A 98 10.06 -5.92 -8.05
C LEU A 98 9.26 -4.90 -7.22
N ALA A 99 8.12 -4.41 -7.73
CA ALA A 99 7.24 -3.50 -7.00
C ALA A 99 6.82 -4.10 -5.66
N GLY A 100 6.38 -5.37 -5.67
CA GLY A 100 6.02 -6.08 -4.45
C GLY A 100 7.17 -6.20 -3.48
N LYS A 101 8.38 -6.53 -3.93
CA LYS A 101 9.56 -6.59 -3.07
C LYS A 101 9.87 -5.22 -2.44
N LEU A 102 9.84 -4.14 -3.22
CA LEU A 102 10.19 -2.80 -2.75
C LEU A 102 9.14 -2.25 -1.78
N ILE A 103 7.85 -2.40 -2.06
CA ILE A 103 6.77 -2.02 -1.13
C ILE A 103 6.90 -2.82 0.16
N ARG A 104 7.19 -4.12 0.05
CA ARG A 104 7.34 -5.03 1.18
C ARG A 104 8.53 -4.67 2.08
N GLN A 105 9.63 -4.23 1.50
CA GLN A 105 10.85 -3.80 2.20
C GLN A 105 10.84 -2.29 2.54
N GLY A 106 9.84 -1.56 2.07
CA GLY A 106 9.70 -0.12 2.27
C GLY A 106 9.49 0.25 3.73
N SER A 107 9.70 1.54 4.00
CA SER A 107 9.48 2.13 5.33
C SER A 107 8.00 2.07 5.74
N GLN A 108 7.73 2.50 6.99
CA GLN A 108 6.36 2.68 7.46
C GLN A 108 5.60 3.71 6.60
N ASP A 109 6.26 4.79 6.19
CA ASP A 109 5.67 5.83 5.33
C ASP A 109 5.25 5.26 3.97
N VAL A 110 6.05 4.35 3.38
CA VAL A 110 5.68 3.64 2.15
C VAL A 110 4.43 2.79 2.35
N LYS A 111 4.34 2.05 3.45
CA LYS A 111 3.20 1.16 3.72
C LYS A 111 1.92 1.96 3.96
N MET A 112 2.01 3.05 4.73
CA MET A 112 0.89 3.97 4.93
C MET A 112 0.47 4.66 3.63
N ALA A 113 1.42 5.10 2.80
CA ALA A 113 1.12 5.67 1.50
C ALA A 113 0.40 4.67 0.59
N MET A 114 0.84 3.41 0.57
CA MET A 114 0.18 2.33 -0.17
C MET A 114 -1.22 2.01 0.38
N GLU A 115 -1.42 2.01 1.70
CA GLU A 115 -2.75 1.85 2.32
C GLU A 115 -3.71 2.93 1.81
N ARG A 116 -3.31 4.20 1.89
CA ARG A 116 -4.11 5.35 1.45
C ARG A 116 -4.40 5.28 -0.05
N LEU A 117 -3.43 4.86 -0.85
CA LEU A 117 -3.59 4.63 -2.29
C LEU A 117 -4.64 3.55 -2.59
N LEU A 118 -4.63 2.43 -1.84
CA LEU A 118 -5.62 1.35 -1.98
C LEU A 118 -7.02 1.75 -1.51
N GLN A 119 -7.11 2.66 -0.54
CA GLN A 119 -8.38 3.31 -0.17
C GLN A 119 -8.85 4.34 -1.22
N GLY A 120 -8.09 4.54 -2.30
CA GLY A 120 -8.42 5.43 -3.40
C GLY A 120 -8.08 6.91 -3.14
N GLU A 121 -7.30 7.20 -2.10
CA GLU A 121 -6.84 8.55 -1.79
C GLU A 121 -5.76 9.05 -2.77
N ILE A 122 -5.52 10.37 -2.75
CA ILE A 122 -4.43 11.01 -3.49
C ILE A 122 -3.18 11.01 -2.61
N PHE A 123 -2.07 10.52 -3.17
CA PHE A 123 -0.75 10.57 -2.56
C PHE A 123 0.04 11.77 -3.11
N TYR A 124 0.55 12.62 -2.22
CA TYR A 124 1.32 13.80 -2.58
C TYR A 124 2.80 13.52 -2.37
N THR A 125 3.61 13.75 -3.39
CA THR A 125 5.05 13.49 -3.31
C THR A 125 5.88 14.37 -4.23
N ILE A 126 7.19 14.32 -4.03
CA ILE A 126 8.20 14.93 -4.88
C ILE A 126 9.02 13.78 -5.46
N LEU A 127 9.11 13.71 -6.78
CA LEU A 127 9.87 12.66 -7.44
C LEU A 127 10.51 13.16 -8.74
N ASP A 128 11.46 12.38 -9.24
CA ASP A 128 12.00 12.50 -10.60
C ASP A 128 11.44 11.35 -11.44
N GLU A 129 10.69 11.65 -12.51
CA GLU A 129 10.15 10.63 -13.41
C GLU A 129 11.25 9.79 -14.09
N GLN A 130 12.49 10.29 -14.15
CA GLN A 130 13.62 9.57 -14.70
C GLN A 130 14.26 8.65 -13.65
N VAL A 131 13.69 7.45 -13.50
CA VAL A 131 14.21 6.42 -12.58
C VAL A 131 15.58 5.92 -13.04
N VAL A 132 16.56 5.96 -12.12
CA VAL A 132 17.83 5.24 -12.24
C VAL A 132 17.74 3.94 -11.46
N TYR A 133 17.87 2.78 -12.13
CA TYR A 133 17.70 1.45 -11.51
C TYR A 133 18.58 1.25 -10.27
N ALA A 134 19.80 1.80 -10.27
CA ALA A 134 20.74 1.71 -9.15
C ALA A 134 20.24 2.35 -7.83
N GLN A 135 19.22 3.22 -7.89
CA GLN A 135 18.69 3.95 -6.72
C GLN A 135 17.46 3.29 -6.09
N LEU A 136 16.88 2.26 -6.72
CA LEU A 136 15.59 1.66 -6.34
C LEU A 136 15.55 1.03 -4.94
N GLY A 137 16.70 0.76 -4.31
CA GLY A 137 16.79 0.20 -2.96
C GLY A 137 17.22 1.19 -1.87
N GLN A 138 17.49 2.45 -2.21
CA GLN A 138 18.02 3.44 -1.26
C GLN A 138 17.12 4.67 -1.10
N ASP A 139 16.24 4.94 -2.07
CA ASP A 139 15.40 6.14 -2.09
C ASP A 139 13.93 5.76 -2.33
N GLU A 140 13.04 6.17 -1.41
CA GLU A 140 11.60 6.01 -1.57
C GLU A 140 11.06 6.76 -2.79
N ALA A 141 11.66 7.90 -3.15
CA ALA A 141 11.29 8.62 -4.36
C ALA A 141 11.49 7.74 -5.61
N ALA A 142 12.55 6.92 -5.63
CA ALA A 142 12.81 5.99 -6.73
C ALA A 142 11.74 4.88 -6.82
N LEU A 143 11.19 4.43 -5.68
CA LEU A 143 10.04 3.52 -5.66
C LEU A 143 8.82 4.18 -6.32
N TRP A 144 8.46 5.39 -5.89
CA TRP A 144 7.29 6.08 -6.45
C TRP A 144 7.43 6.36 -7.95
N SER A 145 8.62 6.77 -8.38
CA SER A 145 8.93 6.95 -9.79
C SER A 145 8.85 5.63 -10.57
N LEU A 146 9.31 4.51 -10.00
CA LEU A 146 9.15 3.18 -10.62
C LEU A 146 7.67 2.83 -10.78
N LEU A 147 6.88 3.06 -9.74
CA LEU A 147 5.45 2.74 -9.77
C LEU A 147 4.70 3.58 -10.81
N LEU A 148 5.07 4.86 -10.96
CA LEU A 148 4.57 5.74 -11.99
C LEU A 148 5.01 5.31 -13.40
N ALA A 149 6.30 5.07 -13.61
CA ALA A 149 6.84 4.65 -14.91
C ALA A 149 6.32 3.28 -15.36
N SER A 150 5.99 2.39 -14.41
CA SER A 150 5.36 1.08 -14.67
C SER A 150 3.86 1.20 -14.96
N GLY A 151 3.26 2.37 -14.76
CA GLY A 151 1.84 2.61 -15.00
C GLY A 151 0.92 2.14 -13.86
N TYR A 152 1.46 1.83 -12.68
CA TYR A 152 0.64 1.52 -11.51
C TYR A 152 0.03 2.78 -10.88
N LEU A 153 0.74 3.90 -11.00
CA LEU A 153 0.26 5.21 -10.58
C LEU A 153 -0.02 6.08 -11.80
N LYS A 154 -1.00 6.96 -11.67
CA LYS A 154 -1.30 8.04 -12.61
C LYS A 154 -1.06 9.39 -11.97
N VAL A 155 -0.61 10.35 -12.79
CA VAL A 155 -0.48 11.76 -12.38
C VAL A 155 -1.84 12.42 -12.48
N VAL A 156 -2.43 12.76 -11.32
CA VAL A 156 -3.66 13.55 -11.24
C VAL A 156 -3.34 15.04 -11.44
N GLU A 157 -2.24 15.50 -10.83
CA GLU A 157 -1.75 16.87 -10.96
C GLU A 157 -0.22 16.90 -10.88
N TYR A 158 0.39 17.78 -11.68
CA TYR A 158 1.81 18.07 -11.68
C TYR A 158 2.04 19.58 -11.60
N LYS A 159 2.92 20.01 -10.69
CA LYS A 159 3.33 21.40 -10.52
C LYS A 159 4.83 21.48 -10.26
N PHE A 160 5.53 22.36 -10.98
CA PHE A 160 6.90 22.70 -10.65
C PHE A 160 6.92 23.88 -9.68
N ASN A 161 7.33 23.62 -8.43
CA ASN A 161 7.49 24.66 -7.42
C ASN A 161 8.78 25.44 -7.69
N THR A 162 8.66 26.63 -8.26
CA THR A 162 9.81 27.48 -8.66
C THR A 162 10.65 27.95 -7.48
N VAL A 163 10.05 28.13 -6.31
CA VAL A 163 10.75 28.55 -5.08
C VAL A 163 11.57 27.41 -4.51
N ARG A 164 10.95 26.22 -4.36
CA ARG A 164 11.64 25.02 -3.83
C ARG A 164 12.49 24.31 -4.88
N ARG A 165 12.31 24.65 -6.16
CA ARG A 165 12.90 24.00 -7.34
C ARG A 165 12.63 22.49 -7.35
N LYS A 166 11.39 22.12 -7.04
CA LYS A 166 10.96 20.72 -6.91
C LYS A 166 9.72 20.46 -7.74
N ALA A 167 9.70 19.30 -8.38
CA ALA A 167 8.54 18.77 -9.08
C ALA A 167 7.60 18.10 -8.08
N GLU A 168 6.42 18.70 -7.87
CA GLU A 168 5.40 18.24 -6.93
C GLU A 168 4.29 17.52 -7.70
N TYR A 169 3.93 16.31 -7.24
CA TYR A 169 2.98 15.43 -7.90
C TYR A 169 1.86 15.02 -6.94
N SER A 170 0.66 14.94 -7.51
CA SER A 170 -0.51 14.30 -6.91
C SER A 170 -0.77 13.00 -7.66
N LEU A 171 -0.56 11.86 -7.00
CA LEU A 171 -0.61 10.53 -7.60
C LEU A 171 -1.82 9.75 -7.08
N LYS A 172 -2.33 8.85 -7.91
CA LYS A 172 -3.38 7.87 -7.53
C LYS A 172 -3.10 6.53 -8.21
N LEU A 173 -3.63 5.43 -7.66
CA LEU A 173 -3.66 4.17 -8.41
C LEU A 173 -4.37 4.37 -9.75
N THR A 174 -3.83 3.76 -10.80
CA THR A 174 -4.28 4.02 -12.17
C THR A 174 -5.75 3.66 -12.34
N ASN A 175 -6.12 2.43 -11.99
CA ASN A 175 -7.46 1.88 -12.20
C ASN A 175 -7.74 0.72 -11.20
N MET A 176 -8.94 0.14 -11.29
CA MET A 176 -9.36 -0.95 -10.40
C MET A 176 -8.55 -2.24 -10.63
N GLU A 177 -8.13 -2.53 -11.86
CA GLU A 177 -7.24 -3.67 -12.13
C GLU A 177 -5.93 -3.60 -11.31
N VAL A 178 -5.28 -2.43 -11.27
CA VAL A 178 -4.06 -2.22 -10.49
C VAL A 178 -4.33 -2.32 -8.99
N GLN A 179 -5.47 -1.79 -8.52
CA GLN A 179 -5.87 -1.90 -7.12
C GLN A 179 -6.01 -3.36 -6.69
N VAL A 180 -6.80 -4.15 -7.42
CA VAL A 180 -7.01 -5.58 -7.14
C VAL A 180 -5.69 -6.35 -7.23
N MET A 181 -4.81 -6.02 -8.17
CA MET A 181 -3.49 -6.64 -8.26
C MET A 181 -2.65 -6.41 -6.99
N PHE A 182 -2.61 -5.19 -6.45
CA PHE A 182 -1.87 -4.91 -5.22
C PHE A 182 -2.52 -5.56 -4.00
N GLU A 183 -3.85 -5.58 -3.91
CA GLU A 183 -4.57 -6.31 -2.86
C GLU A 183 -4.20 -7.80 -2.89
N GLN A 184 -4.26 -8.43 -4.07
CA GLN A 184 -3.86 -9.83 -4.25
C GLN A 184 -2.38 -10.08 -3.92
N MET A 185 -1.51 -9.14 -4.28
CA MET A 185 -0.08 -9.22 -3.98
C MET A 185 0.18 -9.18 -2.48
N VAL A 186 -0.48 -8.27 -1.78
CA VAL A 186 -0.44 -8.15 -0.31
C VAL A 186 -0.99 -9.42 0.32
N GLU A 187 -2.17 -9.89 -0.10
CA GLU A 187 -2.76 -11.16 0.34
C GLU A 187 -1.81 -12.34 0.12
N GLY A 188 -1.05 -12.33 -0.98
CA GLY A 188 -0.05 -13.34 -1.32
C GLY A 188 1.14 -13.39 -0.35
N TRP A 189 1.50 -12.28 0.30
CA TRP A 189 2.56 -12.26 1.33
C TRP A 189 2.21 -13.10 2.55
N PHE A 190 0.92 -13.29 2.81
CA PHE A 190 0.44 -14.16 3.88
C PHE A 190 0.42 -15.63 3.47
N GLY A 191 0.66 -15.98 2.19
CA GLY A 191 0.84 -17.35 1.72
C GLY A 191 -0.27 -18.31 2.17
N LYS A 192 0.11 -19.37 2.91
CA LYS A 192 -0.82 -20.38 3.47
C LYS A 192 -1.66 -19.85 4.64
N CYS A 193 -1.36 -18.67 5.16
CA CYS A 193 -2.04 -18.06 6.30
C CYS A 193 -3.35 -17.33 5.95
N ARG A 194 -3.88 -17.40 4.72
CA ARG A 194 -5.17 -16.75 4.38
C ARG A 194 -6.32 -17.15 5.31
N GLY A 195 -6.45 -18.44 5.61
CA GLY A 195 -7.45 -18.91 6.59
C GLY A 195 -7.15 -18.48 8.03
N VAL A 196 -5.91 -18.11 8.32
CA VAL A 196 -5.44 -17.65 9.63
C VAL A 196 -5.69 -16.16 9.83
N ASN A 197 -5.62 -15.34 8.76
CA ASN A 197 -5.97 -13.92 8.84
C ASN A 197 -7.45 -13.76 9.24
N SER A 198 -8.36 -14.43 8.52
CA SER A 198 -9.79 -14.43 8.88
C SER A 198 -10.03 -14.91 10.33
N ALA A 199 -9.27 -15.89 10.80
CA ALA A 199 -9.38 -16.39 12.16
C ALA A 199 -8.88 -15.38 13.21
N PHE A 200 -7.78 -14.67 12.92
CA PHE A 200 -7.28 -13.58 13.76
C PHE A 200 -8.31 -12.44 13.86
N LEU A 201 -8.86 -11.99 12.73
CA LEU A 201 -9.86 -10.92 12.70
C LEU A 201 -11.12 -11.33 13.47
N LYS A 202 -11.59 -12.57 13.33
CA LYS A 202 -12.72 -13.10 14.13
C LYS A 202 -12.40 -13.12 15.62
N ALA A 203 -11.21 -13.56 16.01
CA ALA A 203 -10.77 -13.55 17.41
C ALA A 203 -10.71 -12.13 17.98
N MET A 204 -10.19 -11.18 17.21
CA MET A 204 -10.14 -9.77 17.59
C MET A 204 -11.55 -9.18 17.78
N LEU A 205 -12.48 -9.44 16.85
CA LEU A 205 -13.88 -9.01 16.98
C LEU A 205 -14.57 -9.65 18.19
N ALA A 206 -14.21 -10.88 18.54
CA ALA A 206 -14.71 -11.57 19.73
C ALA A 206 -14.00 -11.19 21.05
N ASP A 207 -12.95 -10.37 21.02
CA ASP A 207 -12.07 -10.06 22.17
C ASP A 207 -11.35 -11.30 22.75
N ASP A 208 -11.11 -12.33 21.93
CA ASP A 208 -10.43 -13.56 22.34
C ASP A 208 -8.90 -13.39 22.21
N ILE A 209 -8.29 -12.80 23.23
CA ILE A 209 -6.84 -12.59 23.33
C ILE A 209 -6.05 -13.89 23.16
N LYS A 210 -6.55 -15.01 23.66
CA LYS A 210 -5.84 -16.30 23.60
C LYS A 210 -5.78 -16.80 22.16
N ALA A 211 -6.89 -16.73 21.44
CA ALA A 211 -6.94 -17.07 20.03
C ALA A 211 -6.13 -16.08 19.18
N MET A 212 -6.22 -14.78 19.46
CA MET A 212 -5.41 -13.74 18.80
C MET A 212 -3.91 -14.05 18.90
N ASN A 213 -3.42 -14.34 20.12
CA ASN A 213 -2.03 -14.74 20.34
C ASN A 213 -1.65 -16.01 19.56
N SER A 214 -2.50 -17.04 19.61
CA SER A 214 -2.24 -18.30 18.91
C SER A 214 -2.12 -18.10 17.40
N TYR A 215 -3.01 -17.28 16.82
CA TYR A 215 -3.00 -16.99 15.40
C TYR A 215 -1.82 -16.11 15.00
N MET A 216 -1.54 -15.03 15.73
CA MET A 216 -0.42 -14.15 15.41
C MET A 216 0.93 -14.84 15.54
N ASN A 217 1.12 -15.73 16.52
CA ASN A 217 2.36 -16.51 16.60
C ASN A 217 2.53 -17.47 15.42
N ARG A 218 1.43 -18.12 14.97
CA ARG A 218 1.49 -18.97 13.77
C ARG A 218 1.85 -18.16 12.52
N VAL A 219 1.21 -17.00 12.36
CA VAL A 219 1.46 -16.08 11.25
C VAL A 219 2.90 -15.55 11.30
N ALA A 220 3.36 -15.10 12.47
CA ALA A 220 4.72 -14.63 12.69
C ALA A 220 5.76 -15.71 12.35
N LEU A 221 5.53 -16.96 12.76
CA LEU A 221 6.44 -18.07 12.47
C LEU A 221 6.59 -18.35 10.98
N GLU A 222 5.48 -18.42 10.24
CA GLU A 222 5.48 -18.71 8.80
C GLU A 222 5.95 -17.51 7.98
N THR A 223 5.45 -16.32 8.31
CA THR A 223 5.69 -15.12 7.53
C THR A 223 7.05 -14.53 7.90
N PHE A 224 7.35 -14.21 9.17
CA PHE A 224 8.56 -13.43 9.52
C PHE A 224 9.86 -14.19 9.21
N SER A 225 9.81 -15.52 9.12
CA SER A 225 10.91 -16.35 8.61
C SER A 225 11.37 -16.00 7.19
N TYR A 226 10.46 -15.56 6.31
CA TYR A 226 10.79 -15.12 4.95
C TYR A 226 11.39 -13.71 4.88
N PHE A 227 11.23 -12.92 5.95
CA PHE A 227 11.50 -11.48 5.94
C PHE A 227 12.81 -11.11 6.62
N ASP A 228 13.56 -12.13 7.06
CA ASP A 228 14.87 -12.06 7.75
C ASP A 228 15.08 -10.67 8.37
N THR A 229 14.31 -10.44 9.44
CA THR A 229 14.33 -9.20 10.23
C THR A 229 15.78 -8.80 10.41
N GLY A 230 16.17 -7.70 9.75
CA GLY A 230 17.56 -7.34 9.50
C GLY A 230 18.43 -7.54 10.74
N ARG A 231 19.65 -8.02 10.52
CA ARG A 231 20.65 -8.50 11.50
C ARG A 231 20.97 -7.61 12.72
N ASN A 232 20.26 -6.51 12.93
CA ASN A 232 20.32 -5.67 14.13
C ASN A 232 18.92 -5.59 14.79
N PRO A 233 18.69 -6.29 15.91
CA PRO A 233 17.46 -6.21 16.71
C PRO A 233 17.25 -4.84 17.38
N SER A 234 18.29 -4.00 17.43
CA SER A 234 18.27 -2.70 18.08
C SER A 234 17.98 -1.58 17.08
N GLY A 235 16.74 -1.05 17.13
CA GLY A 235 16.28 0.12 16.40
C GLY A 235 14.78 0.09 16.09
N GLU A 236 14.21 1.19 15.57
CA GLU A 236 12.78 1.30 15.21
C GLU A 236 12.38 0.46 13.97
N GLY A 237 13.34 -0.17 13.27
CA GLY A 237 13.12 -0.90 12.02
C GLY A 237 12.18 -2.12 12.14
N PRO A 238 12.35 -3.01 13.13
CA PRO A 238 11.48 -4.16 13.33
C PRO A 238 10.05 -3.75 13.71
N GLU A 239 9.84 -2.72 14.55
CA GLU A 239 8.50 -2.20 14.88
C GLU A 239 7.74 -1.77 13.61
N ARG A 240 8.40 -1.02 12.72
CA ARG A 240 7.84 -0.60 11.42
C ARG A 240 7.47 -1.78 10.52
N PHE A 241 8.17 -2.90 10.65
CA PHE A 241 7.80 -4.13 9.95
C PHE A 241 6.48 -4.69 10.48
N TYR A 242 6.38 -4.89 11.80
CA TYR A 242 5.19 -5.42 12.45
C TYR A 242 3.96 -4.52 12.31
N HIS A 243 4.15 -3.20 12.45
CA HIS A 243 3.10 -2.22 12.24
C HIS A 243 2.46 -2.39 10.87
N GLY A 244 3.28 -2.33 9.82
CA GLY A 244 2.78 -2.48 8.46
C GLY A 244 2.12 -3.84 8.23
N PHE A 245 2.67 -4.89 8.83
CA PHE A 245 2.12 -6.24 8.75
C PHE A 245 0.71 -6.34 9.33
N VAL A 246 0.51 -5.88 10.56
CA VAL A 246 -0.80 -5.89 11.23
C VAL A 246 -1.77 -4.96 10.51
N LEU A 247 -1.31 -3.78 10.08
CA LEU A 247 -2.10 -2.84 9.28
C LEU A 247 -2.66 -3.51 8.02
N TRP A 248 -1.82 -4.26 7.29
CA TRP A 248 -2.25 -5.00 6.10
C TRP A 248 -3.30 -6.06 6.39
N MET A 249 -3.21 -6.75 7.53
CA MET A 249 -4.23 -7.71 7.96
C MET A 249 -5.59 -7.03 8.22
N MET A 250 -5.58 -5.77 8.68
CA MET A 250 -6.80 -5.01 8.96
C MET A 250 -7.51 -4.47 7.72
N VAL A 251 -6.88 -4.46 6.54
CA VAL A 251 -7.49 -3.96 5.30
C VAL A 251 -8.76 -4.74 4.94
N GLU A 252 -8.83 -6.04 5.28
CA GLU A 252 -10.04 -6.87 5.10
C GLU A 252 -11.25 -6.36 5.89
N LEU A 253 -11.06 -5.46 6.87
CA LEU A 253 -12.13 -4.85 7.66
C LEU A 253 -12.56 -3.48 7.13
N ALA A 254 -12.08 -3.01 5.98
CA ALA A 254 -12.35 -1.67 5.45
C ALA A 254 -13.84 -1.40 5.16
N ASP A 255 -14.63 -2.44 4.92
CA ASP A 255 -16.09 -2.39 4.74
C ASP A 255 -16.85 -2.18 6.06
N ARG A 256 -16.28 -2.63 7.20
CA ARG A 256 -16.86 -2.53 8.54
C ARG A 256 -16.28 -1.41 9.39
N TYR A 257 -15.03 -1.02 9.13
CA TYR A 257 -14.27 -0.06 9.89
C TYR A 257 -13.66 1.02 9.00
N VAL A 258 -13.52 2.22 9.55
CA VAL A 258 -12.54 3.19 9.09
C VAL A 258 -11.21 2.82 9.74
N LEU A 259 -10.30 2.29 8.94
CA LEU A 259 -8.92 2.00 9.32
C LEU A 259 -8.11 3.31 9.31
N ALA A 260 -7.42 3.59 10.41
CA ALA A 260 -6.52 4.72 10.51
C ALA A 260 -5.20 4.28 11.16
N SER A 261 -4.08 4.82 10.68
CA SER A 261 -2.75 4.53 11.20
C SER A 261 -1.94 5.81 11.41
N ASN A 262 -1.10 5.87 12.45
CA ASN A 262 -0.17 6.99 12.74
C ASN A 262 -0.80 8.40 12.74
N ARG A 263 -2.08 8.53 13.09
CA ARG A 263 -2.73 9.84 13.20
C ARG A 263 -2.63 10.36 14.63
N GLU A 264 -2.71 11.68 14.76
CA GLU A 264 -2.70 12.34 16.06
C GLU A 264 -4.02 12.10 16.80
N SER A 265 -3.91 11.71 18.07
CA SER A 265 -5.01 11.63 19.02
C SER A 265 -4.48 11.83 20.44
N GLY A 266 -5.19 12.62 21.24
CA GLY A 266 -4.73 12.99 22.57
C GLY A 266 -3.40 13.72 22.53
N PHE A 267 -2.36 13.15 23.13
CA PHE A 267 -1.02 13.73 23.26
C PHE A 267 0.06 13.00 22.43
N GLY A 268 -0.34 12.19 21.46
CA GLY A 268 0.60 11.46 20.61
C GLY A 268 -0.02 10.94 19.32
N ARG A 269 0.66 9.96 18.73
CA ARG A 269 0.21 9.26 17.53
C ARG A 269 0.11 7.78 17.86
N TYR A 270 -1.06 7.20 17.62
CA TYR A 270 -1.29 5.76 17.78
C TYR A 270 -0.73 5.02 16.57
N ASP A 271 -0.38 3.75 16.75
CA ASP A 271 -0.04 2.89 15.62
C ASP A 271 -1.25 2.60 14.73
N VAL A 272 -2.27 1.89 15.25
CA VAL A 272 -3.46 1.52 14.48
C VAL A 272 -4.74 1.77 15.27
N MET A 273 -5.74 2.33 14.59
CA MET A 273 -7.07 2.57 15.12
C MET A 273 -8.13 2.04 14.13
N LEU A 274 -9.08 1.28 14.67
CA LEU A 274 -10.27 0.82 13.97
C LEU A 274 -11.47 1.56 14.53
N GLU A 275 -12.02 2.47 13.75
CA GLU A 275 -13.26 3.18 14.06
C GLU A 275 -14.43 2.45 13.38
N PRO A 276 -15.41 1.92 14.13
CA PRO A 276 -16.49 1.15 13.53
C PRO A 276 -17.37 2.06 12.67
N ARG A 277 -17.72 1.61 11.47
CA ARG A 277 -18.68 2.31 10.60
C ARG A 277 -20.12 2.12 11.07
N ASN A 278 -20.36 1.06 11.83
CA ASN A 278 -21.65 0.75 12.41
C ASN A 278 -21.67 1.08 13.92
N GLY A 279 -22.87 1.16 14.49
CA GLY A 279 -23.06 1.45 15.91
C GLY A 279 -22.93 0.22 16.82
N GLU A 280 -22.58 -0.96 16.33
CA GLU A 280 -22.59 -2.23 17.07
C GLU A 280 -21.18 -2.72 17.42
N ASP A 281 -20.26 -2.60 16.48
CA ASP A 281 -18.88 -3.01 16.63
C ASP A 281 -18.14 -2.11 17.64
N PRO A 282 -17.19 -2.67 18.43
CA PRO A 282 -16.34 -1.87 19.30
C PRO A 282 -15.24 -1.19 18.48
N ALA A 283 -14.81 -0.02 18.92
CA ALA A 283 -13.60 0.59 18.40
C ALA A 283 -12.36 -0.11 18.97
N VAL A 284 -11.27 -0.11 18.21
CA VAL A 284 -10.03 -0.78 18.61
C VAL A 284 -8.87 0.19 18.46
N ILE A 285 -7.96 0.19 19.44
CA ILE A 285 -6.67 0.87 19.39
C ILE A 285 -5.60 -0.18 19.60
N MET A 286 -4.58 -0.19 18.75
CA MET A 286 -3.44 -1.09 18.85
C MET A 286 -2.16 -0.27 18.92
N GLU A 287 -1.24 -0.68 19.78
CA GLU A 287 0.12 -0.14 19.87
C GLU A 287 1.12 -1.29 19.79
N PHE A 288 2.18 -1.10 19.01
CA PHE A 288 3.21 -2.10 18.74
C PHE A 288 4.52 -1.72 19.43
N LYS A 289 5.14 -2.71 20.08
CA LYS A 289 6.46 -2.58 20.71
C LYS A 289 7.33 -3.78 20.40
N VAL A 290 8.62 -3.53 20.16
CA VAL A 290 9.63 -4.58 20.09
C VAL A 290 10.32 -4.70 21.43
N GLN A 291 10.51 -5.94 21.89
CA GLN A 291 11.14 -6.21 23.18
C GLN A 291 12.53 -5.57 23.23
N ASP A 292 12.75 -4.73 24.23
CA ASP A 292 14.08 -4.19 24.49
C ASP A 292 14.97 -5.30 25.10
N THR A 293 16.26 -5.25 24.81
CA THR A 293 17.28 -6.08 25.47
C THR A 293 17.30 -5.96 26.99
N GLU A 294 16.81 -4.85 27.56
CA GLU A 294 16.71 -4.64 29.01
C GLU A 294 15.44 -5.26 29.63
N GLU A 295 14.43 -5.61 28.82
CA GLU A 295 13.18 -6.22 29.29
C GLU A 295 13.33 -7.73 29.52
N LYS A 296 12.85 -8.21 30.67
CA LYS A 296 12.98 -9.64 31.02
C LYS A 296 12.06 -10.52 30.20
N ASP A 297 10.80 -10.11 30.07
CA ASP A 297 9.75 -10.89 29.40
C ASP A 297 8.92 -9.99 28.48
N LEU A 298 8.35 -10.58 27.40
CA LEU A 298 7.41 -9.90 26.50
C LEU A 298 6.19 -9.29 27.21
N ALA A 299 5.85 -9.79 28.40
CA ALA A 299 4.77 -9.24 29.21
C ALA A 299 5.06 -7.80 29.68
N ASP A 300 6.33 -7.43 29.88
CA ASP A 300 6.71 -6.07 30.25
C ASP A 300 6.57 -5.13 29.05
N THR A 301 6.98 -5.58 27.87
CA THR A 301 6.79 -4.87 26.59
C THR A 301 5.31 -4.61 26.29
N VAL A 302 4.42 -5.58 26.58
CA VAL A 302 2.96 -5.39 26.45
C VAL A 302 2.45 -4.31 27.40
N LYS A 303 2.91 -4.30 28.66
CA LYS A 303 2.51 -3.27 29.63
C LYS A 303 2.96 -1.89 29.15
N GLU A 304 4.15 -1.79 28.57
CA GLU A 304 4.65 -0.53 28.03
C GLU A 304 3.80 -0.02 26.87
N ALA A 305 3.42 -0.90 25.94
CA ALA A 305 2.50 -0.56 24.85
C ALA A 305 1.14 -0.06 25.38
N LEU A 306 0.54 -0.75 26.35
CA LEU A 306 -0.72 -0.35 26.98
C LEU A 306 -0.60 0.95 27.76
N ARG A 307 0.49 1.14 28.51
CA ARG A 307 0.79 2.37 29.25
C ARG A 307 0.88 3.55 28.29
N GLN A 308 1.53 3.38 27.14
CA GLN A 308 1.61 4.42 26.12
C GLN A 308 0.21 4.83 25.60
N ILE A 309 -0.68 3.86 25.33
CA ILE A 309 -2.06 4.15 24.90
C ILE A 309 -2.78 5.02 25.95
N GLU A 310 -2.66 4.66 27.23
CA GLU A 310 -3.31 5.37 28.33
C GLU A 310 -2.73 6.78 28.56
N GLU A 311 -1.41 6.90 28.68
CA GLU A 311 -0.73 8.17 28.95
C GLU A 311 -0.94 9.18 27.83
N LYS A 312 -0.92 8.70 26.58
CA LYS A 312 -1.15 9.55 25.40
C LYS A 312 -2.62 9.77 25.11
N LYS A 313 -3.54 9.09 25.81
CA LYS A 313 -5.00 9.22 25.65
C LYS A 313 -5.46 9.05 24.21
N TYR A 314 -4.97 8.01 23.53
CA TYR A 314 -5.29 7.78 22.13
C TYR A 314 -6.79 7.60 21.87
N GLU A 315 -7.60 7.27 22.88
CA GLU A 315 -9.06 7.20 22.73
C GLU A 315 -9.74 8.56 22.51
N ALA A 316 -9.05 9.69 22.72
CA ALA A 316 -9.65 11.02 22.70
C ALA A 316 -10.42 11.31 21.41
N ALA A 317 -9.87 10.95 20.24
CA ALA A 317 -10.53 11.13 18.95
C ALA A 317 -11.84 10.31 18.82
N LEU A 318 -11.86 9.08 19.34
CA LEU A 318 -13.03 8.21 19.32
C LEU A 318 -14.13 8.70 20.27
N VAL A 319 -13.73 9.13 21.47
CA VAL A 319 -14.65 9.72 22.46
C VAL A 319 -15.27 11.01 21.93
N ALA A 320 -14.49 11.86 21.27
CA ALA A 320 -15.00 13.08 20.63
C ALA A 320 -16.03 12.80 19.52
N LYS A 321 -15.95 11.62 18.89
CA LYS A 321 -16.92 11.12 17.90
C LYS A 321 -18.14 10.41 18.52
N GLY A 322 -18.23 10.38 19.85
CA GLY A 322 -19.37 9.82 20.57
C GLY A 322 -19.28 8.33 20.91
N ILE A 323 -18.11 7.70 20.72
CA ILE A 323 -17.90 6.29 21.09
C ILE A 323 -17.61 6.21 22.60
N PRO A 324 -18.43 5.51 23.41
CA PRO A 324 -18.20 5.36 24.84
C PRO A 324 -16.88 4.64 25.14
N LYS A 325 -16.16 5.02 26.21
CA LYS A 325 -14.85 4.44 26.55
C LYS A 325 -14.91 2.93 26.79
N GLU A 326 -16.03 2.43 27.27
CA GLU A 326 -16.31 1.02 27.55
C GLU A 326 -16.38 0.18 26.26
N ARG A 327 -16.63 0.84 25.12
CA ARG A 327 -16.67 0.25 23.78
C ARG A 327 -15.37 0.40 23.01
N ILE A 328 -14.31 0.87 23.66
CA ILE A 328 -12.98 1.03 23.07
C ILE A 328 -12.06 -0.05 23.64
N ARG A 329 -11.70 -1.01 22.79
CA ARG A 329 -10.71 -2.04 23.11
C ARG A 329 -9.31 -1.50 22.84
N ARG A 330 -8.38 -1.78 23.75
CA ARG A 330 -6.97 -1.37 23.65
C ARG A 330 -6.15 -2.64 23.62
N TYR A 331 -5.22 -2.76 22.68
CA TYR A 331 -4.36 -3.92 22.58
C TYR A 331 -2.90 -3.48 22.50
N GLY A 332 -2.08 -4.00 23.41
CA GLY A 332 -0.64 -3.87 23.36
C GLY A 332 -0.05 -5.10 22.71
N PHE A 333 0.72 -4.92 21.64
CA PHE A 333 1.42 -5.98 20.94
C PHE A 333 2.91 -5.87 21.23
N ALA A 334 3.49 -6.94 21.77
CA ALA A 334 4.92 -7.08 21.96
C ALA A 334 5.49 -8.09 20.96
N PHE A 335 6.60 -7.73 20.32
CA PHE A 335 7.27 -8.56 19.33
C PHE A 335 8.71 -8.87 19.75
N CYS A 336 9.11 -10.14 19.66
CA CYS A 336 10.50 -10.57 19.80
C CYS A 336 10.81 -11.58 18.69
N GLY A 337 11.40 -11.08 17.60
CA GLY A 337 11.67 -11.89 16.40
C GLY A 337 10.39 -12.52 15.83
N LYS A 338 10.20 -13.81 16.06
CA LYS A 338 9.04 -14.58 15.57
C LYS A 338 7.96 -14.82 16.62
N THR A 339 8.18 -14.34 17.83
CA THR A 339 7.27 -14.49 18.96
C THR A 339 6.48 -13.20 19.14
N VAL A 340 5.17 -13.32 19.32
CA VAL A 340 4.26 -12.19 19.54
C VAL A 340 3.49 -12.42 20.84
N LEU A 341 3.34 -11.39 21.66
CA LEU A 341 2.42 -11.40 22.78
C LEU A 341 1.45 -10.22 22.66
N ILE A 342 0.15 -10.51 22.75
CA ILE A 342 -0.92 -9.52 22.71
C ILE A 342 -1.57 -9.49 24.09
N GLY A 343 -1.65 -8.31 24.68
CA GLY A 343 -2.43 -8.05 25.90
C GLY A 343 -3.43 -6.92 25.71
N LYS A 344 -4.26 -6.72 26.72
CA LYS A 344 -5.34 -5.74 26.77
C LYS A 344 -5.28 -4.95 28.06
#